data_AF-A0A350UHX5-F1
#
_entry.id   AF-A0A350UHX5-F1
#
_cell.length_a   1.000
_cell.length_b   1.000
_cell.length_c   1.000
_cell.angle_alpha   90.00
_cell.angle_beta   90.00
_cell.angle_gamma   90.00
#
_symmetry.space_group_name_H-M   'P 1'
#
loop_
_entity.id
_entity.type
_entity.pdbx_description
1 polymer ?
#
loop_
_entity_poly.entity_id
_entity_poly.type
_entity_poly.pdbx_seq_one_letter_code
_entity_poly.pdbx_strand_id
1 'polypeptide(L)'
;MRISRHWPLSALFCLLLGTTGASATSISGSVLYSSETVGAFGSWSIEFSSSNPGTLLQQVTIDLSPTGLYFDSAIGPPGYLLWQDFQPTNGSEVSTGLGAVNPGTGGVLDGGTWLELNFANFTPANGPFTFLLDVDGVANYSGCAGGLLGIPCRLGRNLDASLVTAEEIAGALVTLNFYVPGSGSAQIITSLGTVGSHTVEGGFATPEPASFVLMGLGLAGLAFVRRASGRAAQTRRAD
;
A
#
# COMPACT_ATOMS: atom_id res chain seq x y z
N MET A 1 52.68 18.20 45.79
CA MET A 1 51.66 17.20 45.37
C MET A 1 50.76 17.86 44.35
N ARG A 2 50.89 17.52 43.06
CA ARG A 2 50.06 18.07 41.96
C ARG A 2 48.89 17.10 41.73
N ILE A 3 47.66 17.58 41.89
CA ILE A 3 46.44 16.84 41.56
C ILE A 3 46.14 17.14 40.08
N SER A 4 46.40 16.17 39.19
CA SER A 4 45.99 16.24 37.79
C SER A 4 44.48 16.03 37.69
N ARG A 5 43.75 17.08 37.30
CA ARG A 5 42.34 16.98 36.90
C ARG A 5 42.27 16.58 35.43
N HIS A 6 42.30 15.28 35.16
CA HIS A 6 41.54 14.74 34.03
C HIS A 6 40.08 14.69 34.57
N TRP A 7 39.07 15.26 33.92
CA TRP A 7 38.17 14.63 32.95
C TRP A 7 37.09 15.70 32.66
N PRO A 8 36.82 16.05 31.38
CA PRO A 8 35.44 15.88 30.91
C PRO A 8 35.37 15.41 29.43
N LEU A 9 36.40 14.73 28.93
CA LEU A 9 36.40 14.28 27.52
C LEU A 9 35.52 13.05 27.27
N SER A 10 35.24 12.23 28.28
CA SER A 10 34.44 11.01 28.08
C SER A 10 32.93 11.22 28.05
N ALA A 11 32.41 12.30 28.64
CA ALA A 11 30.98 12.63 28.53
C ALA A 11 30.62 13.14 27.12
N LEU A 12 31.56 13.79 26.43
CA LEU A 12 31.36 14.26 25.05
C LEU A 12 31.45 13.12 24.04
N PHE A 13 32.32 12.13 24.29
CA PHE A 13 32.51 10.98 23.39
C PHE A 13 31.29 10.03 23.38
N CYS A 14 30.58 9.88 24.50
CA CYS A 14 29.32 9.13 24.55
C CYS A 14 28.13 9.86 23.88
N LEU A 15 28.16 11.19 23.79
CA LEU A 15 27.11 11.96 23.10
C LEU A 15 27.22 11.91 21.56
N LEU A 16 28.43 11.66 21.03
CA LEU A 16 28.70 11.62 19.59
C LEU A 16 28.49 10.23 18.95
N LEU A 17 28.35 9.17 19.75
CA LEU A 17 28.12 7.80 19.28
C LEU A 17 26.63 7.43 19.17
N GLY A 18 25.72 8.34 19.54
CA GLY A 18 24.28 8.08 19.64
C GLY A 18 23.42 8.64 18.51
N THR A 19 24.00 9.26 17.48
CA THR A 19 23.22 9.76 16.33
C THR A 19 23.25 8.74 15.18
N THR A 20 22.74 7.53 15.43
CA THR A 20 22.22 6.72 14.32
C THR A 20 20.96 7.44 13.85
N GLY A 21 21.09 8.28 12.83
CA GLY A 21 20.00 9.14 12.37
C GLY A 21 18.79 8.33 11.93
N ALA A 22 17.61 8.85 12.25
CA ALA A 22 16.33 8.33 11.81
C ALA A 22 16.35 8.26 10.29
N SER A 23 16.33 7.05 9.75
CA SER A 23 15.96 6.86 8.37
C SER A 23 14.46 6.64 8.32
N ALA A 24 13.75 7.49 7.59
CA ALA A 24 12.38 7.19 7.21
C ALA A 24 12.35 5.85 6.45
N THR A 25 11.31 5.05 6.69
CA THR A 25 11.08 3.86 5.87
C THR A 25 10.41 4.33 4.58
N SER A 26 11.07 4.10 3.45
CA SER A 26 10.50 4.34 2.13
C SER A 26 9.79 3.07 1.67
N ILE A 27 8.54 3.21 1.23
CA ILE A 27 7.72 2.12 0.71
C ILE A 27 7.23 2.56 -0.67
N SER A 28 7.29 1.67 -1.64
CA SER A 28 6.59 1.86 -2.91
C SER A 28 5.80 0.62 -3.28
N GLY A 29 4.71 0.79 -4.01
CA GLY A 29 3.84 -0.30 -4.42
C GLY A 29 3.27 -0.06 -5.81
N SER A 30 2.91 -1.16 -6.47
CA SER A 30 2.27 -1.14 -7.78
C SER A 30 1.26 -2.27 -7.90
N VAL A 31 0.21 -1.99 -8.68
CA VAL A 31 -0.74 -2.97 -9.19
C VAL A 31 -0.71 -2.87 -10.70
N LEU A 32 -0.37 -3.98 -11.33
CA LEU A 32 -0.20 -4.12 -12.76
C LEU A 32 -1.32 -5.03 -13.27
N TYR A 33 -1.82 -4.75 -14.46
CA TYR A 33 -2.69 -5.66 -15.20
C TYR A 33 -2.28 -5.63 -16.67
N SER A 34 -2.35 -6.78 -17.33
CA SER A 34 -2.07 -6.87 -18.76
C SER A 34 -3.35 -6.59 -19.54
N SER A 35 -3.38 -5.47 -20.28
CA SER A 35 -4.52 -5.09 -21.12
C SER A 35 -4.30 -5.42 -22.60
N GLU A 36 -3.58 -6.50 -22.93
CA GLU A 36 -3.32 -6.84 -24.34
C GLU A 36 -4.62 -7.21 -25.05
N THR A 37 -4.95 -6.51 -26.15
CA THR A 37 -5.99 -6.77 -27.19
C THR A 37 -7.43 -7.13 -26.75
N VAL A 38 -7.64 -7.51 -25.49
CA VAL A 38 -8.86 -8.11 -24.93
C VAL A 38 -9.32 -7.34 -23.68
N GLY A 39 -8.69 -6.20 -23.36
CA GLY A 39 -9.10 -5.34 -22.24
C GLY A 39 -8.53 -5.75 -20.88
N ALA A 40 -9.13 -5.29 -19.77
CA ALA A 40 -8.76 -5.58 -18.38
C ALA A 40 -9.12 -7.01 -17.95
N PHE A 41 -8.78 -7.96 -18.82
CA PHE A 41 -9.04 -9.38 -18.76
C PHE A 41 -7.69 -10.12 -18.73
N GLY A 42 -7.47 -10.99 -17.74
CA GLY A 42 -6.27 -11.80 -17.70
C GLY A 42 -5.45 -11.62 -16.43
N SER A 43 -4.13 -11.54 -16.59
CA SER A 43 -3.19 -11.52 -15.47
C SER A 43 -3.03 -10.15 -14.84
N TRP A 44 -3.17 -10.13 -13.53
CA TRP A 44 -2.90 -9.03 -12.61
C TRP A 44 -1.73 -9.38 -11.71
N SER A 45 -1.00 -8.37 -11.26
CA SER A 45 0.06 -8.54 -10.28
C SER A 45 0.17 -7.38 -9.31
N ILE A 46 0.42 -7.71 -8.05
CA ILE A 46 0.69 -6.76 -6.97
C ILE A 46 2.14 -6.95 -6.55
N GLU A 47 2.92 -5.87 -6.53
CA GLU A 47 4.29 -5.88 -6.03
C GLU A 47 4.53 -4.63 -5.18
N PHE A 48 5.51 -4.72 -4.30
CA PHE A 48 5.94 -3.58 -3.50
C PHE A 48 7.41 -3.72 -3.11
N SER A 49 8.04 -2.58 -2.85
CA SER A 49 9.38 -2.52 -2.28
C SER A 49 9.37 -1.68 -1.00
N SER A 50 10.30 -1.97 -0.09
CA SER A 50 10.47 -1.22 1.15
C SER A 50 11.94 -1.19 1.56
N SER A 51 12.40 -0.07 2.10
CA SER A 51 13.72 0.00 2.73
C SER A 51 13.80 -0.75 4.07
N ASN A 52 12.65 -1.14 4.63
CA ASN A 52 12.58 -2.00 5.81
C ASN A 52 12.07 -3.40 5.42
N PRO A 53 12.92 -4.45 5.48
CA PRO A 53 12.57 -5.80 5.04
C PRO A 53 11.49 -6.47 5.92
N GLY A 54 11.22 -5.94 7.12
CA GLY A 54 10.12 -6.40 7.97
C GLY A 54 8.77 -5.77 7.65
N THR A 55 8.68 -4.91 6.63
CA THR A 55 7.40 -4.33 6.17
C THR A 55 6.52 -5.43 5.58
N LEU A 56 5.25 -5.45 5.99
CA LEU A 56 4.24 -6.39 5.50
C LEU A 56 3.17 -5.62 4.73
N LEU A 57 2.85 -6.04 3.52
CA LEU A 57 1.60 -5.65 2.86
C LEU A 57 0.48 -6.51 3.46
N GLN A 58 -0.46 -5.89 4.16
CA GLN A 58 -1.52 -6.60 4.89
C GLN A 58 -2.79 -6.71 4.06
N GLN A 59 -3.07 -5.69 3.25
CA GLN A 59 -4.30 -5.63 2.49
C GLN A 59 -4.12 -4.82 1.21
N VAL A 60 -4.78 -5.26 0.13
CA VAL A 60 -4.96 -4.47 -1.08
C VAL A 60 -6.45 -4.37 -1.38
N THR A 61 -6.91 -3.15 -1.66
CA THR A 61 -8.27 -2.89 -2.12
C THR A 61 -8.21 -2.33 -3.54
N ILE A 62 -8.99 -2.91 -4.46
CA ILE A 62 -9.25 -2.39 -5.80
C ILE A 62 -10.71 -1.94 -5.83
N ASP A 63 -10.95 -0.68 -6.18
CA ASP A 63 -12.27 -0.06 -6.22
C ASP A 63 -12.54 0.52 -7.62
N LEU A 64 -13.48 -0.10 -8.32
CA LEU A 64 -13.98 0.26 -9.64
C LEU A 64 -15.18 1.21 -9.59
N SER A 65 -15.71 1.55 -8.41
CA SER A 65 -16.87 2.42 -8.30
C SER A 65 -16.72 3.79 -9.01
N PRO A 66 -15.52 4.40 -9.11
CA PRO A 66 -15.35 5.65 -9.85
C PRO A 66 -15.46 5.51 -11.38
N THR A 67 -15.29 4.31 -11.93
CA THR A 67 -15.26 4.07 -13.39
C THR A 67 -16.60 3.57 -13.92
N GLY A 68 -17.49 3.10 -13.04
CA GLY A 68 -18.75 2.45 -13.46
C GLY A 68 -18.54 1.06 -14.06
N LEU A 69 -17.39 0.45 -13.78
CA LEU A 69 -17.04 -0.92 -14.16
C LEU A 69 -17.29 -1.89 -13.01
N TYR A 70 -17.29 -3.18 -13.33
CA TYR A 70 -17.60 -4.26 -12.41
C TYR A 70 -16.62 -5.41 -12.59
N PHE A 71 -16.33 -6.15 -11.53
CA PHE A 71 -15.66 -7.44 -11.66
C PHE A 71 -16.63 -8.43 -12.30
N ASP A 72 -16.14 -9.19 -13.28
CA ASP A 72 -16.92 -10.23 -13.96
C ASP A 72 -16.42 -11.62 -13.59
N SER A 73 -17.35 -12.57 -13.60
CA SER A 73 -17.14 -13.93 -13.13
C SER A 73 -18.10 -14.88 -13.85
N ALA A 74 -17.85 -16.20 -13.77
CA ALA A 74 -18.57 -17.25 -14.49
C ALA A 74 -20.11 -17.30 -14.30
N ILE A 75 -20.70 -16.43 -13.47
CA ILE A 75 -22.12 -16.43 -13.09
C ILE A 75 -22.73 -15.03 -13.31
N GLY A 76 -22.80 -14.56 -14.57
CA GLY A 76 -23.07 -13.16 -14.92
C GLY A 76 -24.35 -12.46 -14.38
N PRO A 77 -24.58 -11.14 -14.66
CA PRO A 77 -23.74 -10.23 -15.46
C PRO A 77 -23.08 -9.09 -14.63
N PRO A 78 -22.07 -8.32 -15.14
CA PRO A 78 -21.78 -8.00 -16.57
C PRO A 78 -20.33 -8.26 -17.00
N GLY A 79 -19.98 -8.70 -18.22
CA GLY A 79 -20.54 -8.60 -19.57
C GLY A 79 -20.42 -9.93 -20.36
N TYR A 80 -21.49 -10.22 -21.09
CA TYR A 80 -21.99 -11.57 -21.39
C TYR A 80 -21.12 -12.57 -22.19
N LEU A 81 -19.89 -12.25 -22.61
CA LEU A 81 -19.17 -13.06 -23.60
C LEU A 81 -17.81 -13.56 -23.17
N LEU A 82 -17.10 -12.80 -22.35
CA LEU A 82 -15.88 -13.23 -21.69
C LEU A 82 -16.13 -13.18 -20.19
N TRP A 83 -15.44 -14.04 -19.45
CA TRP A 83 -15.48 -14.02 -18.00
C TRP A 83 -14.19 -14.63 -17.47
N GLN A 84 -13.72 -14.14 -16.34
CA GLN A 84 -12.60 -14.72 -15.63
C GLN A 84 -12.73 -14.51 -14.12
N ASP A 85 -12.96 -15.63 -13.43
CA ASP A 85 -12.99 -15.63 -11.97
C ASP A 85 -11.64 -15.21 -11.36
N PHE A 86 -11.71 -14.55 -10.21
CA PHE A 86 -10.53 -14.33 -9.39
C PHE A 86 -9.82 -15.66 -9.09
N GLN A 87 -8.57 -15.78 -9.54
CA GLN A 87 -7.78 -16.99 -9.34
C GLN A 87 -6.30 -16.64 -9.11
N PRO A 88 -5.75 -16.82 -7.90
CA PRO A 88 -4.31 -16.70 -7.67
C PRO A 88 -3.53 -17.64 -8.57
N THR A 89 -2.45 -17.16 -9.17
CA THR A 89 -1.61 -17.96 -10.06
C THR A 89 -0.40 -18.52 -9.32
N ASN A 90 -0.01 -19.75 -9.67
CA ASN A 90 1.28 -20.37 -9.33
C ASN A 90 1.66 -20.40 -7.83
N GLY A 91 0.71 -20.63 -6.92
CA GLY A 91 1.01 -20.75 -5.48
C GLY A 91 1.46 -19.44 -4.84
N SER A 92 1.28 -18.31 -5.53
CA SER A 92 1.63 -17.00 -5.01
C SER A 92 0.88 -16.69 -3.71
N GLU A 93 -0.35 -17.18 -3.57
CA GLU A 93 -1.18 -17.12 -2.36
C GLU A 93 -0.51 -17.76 -1.14
N VAL A 94 0.26 -18.85 -1.33
CA VAL A 94 0.99 -19.51 -0.25
C VAL A 94 2.21 -18.68 0.15
N SER A 95 2.91 -18.13 -0.84
CA SER A 95 4.12 -17.34 -0.59
C SER A 95 3.81 -16.00 0.09
N THR A 96 2.71 -15.35 -0.27
CA THR A 96 2.28 -14.06 0.28
C THR A 96 1.28 -14.19 1.43
N GLY A 97 0.79 -15.41 1.67
CA GLY A 97 -0.18 -15.76 2.70
C GLY A 97 -1.52 -15.05 2.51
N LEU A 98 -2.01 -15.00 1.26
CA LEU A 98 -3.38 -14.57 1.01
C LEU A 98 -4.35 -15.45 1.81
N GLY A 99 -5.01 -14.86 2.79
CA GLY A 99 -5.87 -15.56 3.74
C GLY A 99 -7.36 -15.31 3.51
N ALA A 100 -7.73 -14.19 2.88
CA ALA A 100 -9.12 -13.87 2.58
C ALA A 100 -9.26 -12.97 1.36
N VAL A 101 -10.35 -13.20 0.62
CA VAL A 101 -10.83 -12.37 -0.49
C VAL A 101 -12.25 -11.95 -0.14
N ASN A 102 -12.56 -10.66 -0.20
CA ASN A 102 -13.85 -10.09 0.21
C ASN A 102 -14.38 -9.21 -0.95
N PRO A 103 -15.63 -9.36 -1.42
CA PRO A 103 -16.75 -10.16 -0.87
C PRO A 103 -16.62 -11.69 -1.02
N GLY A 104 -15.65 -12.17 -1.80
CA GLY A 104 -15.44 -13.60 -2.07
C GLY A 104 -14.92 -13.79 -3.49
N THR A 105 -15.03 -15.00 -4.03
CA THR A 105 -14.65 -15.33 -5.42
C THR A 105 -15.85 -15.90 -6.18
N GLY A 106 -15.73 -16.04 -7.50
CA GLY A 106 -16.82 -16.52 -8.35
C GLY A 106 -18.02 -15.57 -8.29
N GLY A 107 -19.24 -16.11 -8.38
CA GLY A 107 -20.48 -15.31 -8.45
C GLY A 107 -20.79 -14.42 -7.24
N VAL A 108 -19.97 -14.43 -6.19
CA VAL A 108 -20.05 -13.46 -5.08
C VAL A 108 -19.33 -12.15 -5.42
N LEU A 109 -18.27 -12.23 -6.24
CA LEU A 109 -17.55 -11.07 -6.74
C LEU A 109 -18.22 -10.48 -8.00
N ASP A 110 -18.98 -11.30 -8.72
CA ASP A 110 -19.66 -10.89 -9.96
C ASP A 110 -20.57 -9.67 -9.77
N GLY A 111 -20.41 -8.67 -10.63
CA GLY A 111 -21.12 -7.40 -10.53
C GLY A 111 -20.69 -6.54 -9.33
N GLY A 112 -19.64 -6.94 -8.61
CA GLY A 112 -19.03 -6.17 -7.54
C GLY A 112 -18.18 -5.03 -8.10
N THR A 113 -18.13 -3.91 -7.37
CA THR A 113 -17.27 -2.77 -7.73
C THR A 113 -16.03 -2.67 -6.85
N TRP A 114 -15.85 -3.56 -5.89
CA TRP A 114 -14.70 -3.54 -4.98
C TRP A 114 -14.22 -4.95 -4.68
N LEU A 115 -12.90 -5.09 -4.54
CA LEU A 115 -12.21 -6.34 -4.23
C LEU A 115 -11.17 -6.05 -3.15
N GLU A 116 -11.21 -6.80 -2.06
CA GLU A 116 -10.22 -6.73 -1.00
C GLU A 116 -9.47 -8.05 -0.85
N LEU A 117 -8.15 -7.97 -0.90
CA LEU A 117 -7.21 -9.08 -0.75
C LEU A 117 -6.46 -8.91 0.58
N ASN A 118 -6.57 -9.88 1.48
CA ASN A 118 -5.96 -9.84 2.80
C ASN A 118 -4.81 -10.84 2.90
N PHE A 119 -3.64 -10.36 3.30
CA PHE A 119 -2.39 -11.11 3.35
C PHE A 119 -1.86 -11.21 4.78
N ALA A 120 -1.38 -12.39 5.16
CA ALA A 120 -0.82 -12.63 6.49
C ALA A 120 0.68 -12.33 6.58
N ASN A 121 1.43 -12.51 5.50
CA ASN A 121 2.90 -12.45 5.52
C ASN A 121 3.52 -11.98 4.19
N PHE A 122 2.84 -11.12 3.43
CA PHE A 122 3.38 -10.59 2.17
C PHE A 122 4.50 -9.57 2.46
N THR A 123 5.74 -9.99 2.24
CA THR A 123 6.98 -9.19 2.33
C THR A 123 7.55 -8.88 0.94
N PRO A 124 8.48 -7.90 0.82
CA PRO A 124 9.17 -7.65 -0.45
C PRO A 124 9.95 -8.86 -0.99
N ALA A 125 10.35 -9.80 -0.12
CA ALA A 125 11.13 -10.98 -0.50
C ALA A 125 10.29 -12.07 -1.19
N ASN A 126 8.96 -12.00 -1.13
CA ASN A 126 8.09 -12.99 -1.74
C ASN A 126 7.98 -12.84 -3.27
N GLY A 127 8.37 -11.68 -3.82
CA GLY A 127 8.10 -11.34 -5.21
C GLY A 127 6.64 -10.92 -5.43
N PRO A 128 6.20 -10.75 -6.69
CA PRO A 128 4.85 -10.29 -7.00
C PRO A 128 3.79 -11.35 -6.64
N PHE A 129 2.70 -10.90 -6.03
CA PHE A 129 1.47 -11.70 -5.96
C PHE A 129 0.76 -11.60 -7.31
N THR A 130 0.45 -12.73 -7.94
CA THR A 130 -0.11 -12.77 -9.29
C THR A 130 -1.44 -13.51 -9.27
N PHE A 131 -2.43 -13.02 -10.03
CA PHE A 131 -3.77 -13.59 -10.08
C PHE A 131 -4.43 -13.28 -11.41
N LEU A 132 -5.51 -14.00 -11.70
CA LEU A 132 -6.39 -13.77 -12.82
C LEU A 132 -7.62 -13.01 -12.36
N LEU A 133 -8.15 -12.12 -13.19
CA LEU A 133 -9.36 -11.34 -12.92
C LEU A 133 -9.92 -10.76 -14.22
N ASP A 134 -11.24 -10.61 -14.27
CA ASP A 134 -11.95 -9.86 -15.30
C ASP A 134 -12.59 -8.58 -14.78
N VAL A 135 -12.68 -7.57 -15.65
CA VAL A 135 -13.38 -6.32 -15.39
C VAL A 135 -14.14 -5.92 -16.63
N ASP A 136 -15.43 -5.67 -16.45
CA ASP A 136 -16.39 -5.44 -17.52
C ASP A 136 -17.25 -4.18 -17.28
N GLY A 137 -17.79 -3.67 -18.38
CA GLY A 137 -18.76 -2.61 -18.40
C GLY A 137 -20.20 -3.13 -18.57
N VAL A 138 -21.17 -2.21 -18.61
CA VAL A 138 -22.57 -2.57 -18.86
C VAL A 138 -22.91 -2.36 -20.33
N ALA A 139 -23.35 -3.43 -21.01
CA ALA A 139 -23.80 -3.36 -22.39
C ALA A 139 -25.04 -2.45 -22.54
N ASN A 140 -24.90 -1.36 -23.30
CA ASN A 140 -26.01 -0.48 -23.64
C ASN A 140 -26.62 -0.87 -25.00
N TYR A 141 -27.85 -1.39 -24.97
CA TYR A 141 -28.57 -1.83 -26.16
C TYR A 141 -29.41 -0.74 -26.84
N SER A 142 -29.27 0.53 -26.44
CA SER A 142 -29.94 1.62 -27.12
C SER A 142 -29.59 1.62 -28.62
N GLY A 143 -30.63 1.73 -29.46
CA GLY A 143 -30.49 1.66 -30.92
C GLY A 143 -30.42 0.24 -31.51
N CYS A 144 -30.34 -0.82 -30.70
CA CYS A 144 -30.50 -2.18 -31.22
C CYS A 144 -31.99 -2.51 -31.44
N ALA A 145 -32.32 -3.05 -32.62
CA ALA A 145 -33.67 -3.53 -32.92
C ALA A 145 -34.11 -4.64 -31.94
N GLY A 146 -35.42 -4.82 -31.77
CA GLY A 146 -35.99 -5.96 -31.06
C GLY A 146 -35.96 -7.24 -31.91
N GLY A 147 -36.07 -8.40 -31.26
CA GLY A 147 -36.16 -9.70 -31.95
C GLY A 147 -34.89 -10.11 -32.70
N LEU A 148 -35.04 -11.01 -33.67
CA LEU A 148 -33.92 -11.65 -34.37
C LEU A 148 -33.02 -10.65 -35.13
N LEU A 149 -33.59 -9.55 -35.63
CA LEU A 149 -32.84 -8.52 -36.36
C LEU A 149 -31.91 -7.70 -35.46
N GLY A 150 -32.13 -7.72 -34.14
CA GLY A 150 -31.28 -7.07 -33.15
C GLY A 150 -30.09 -7.89 -32.68
N ILE A 151 -30.01 -9.18 -33.00
CA ILE A 151 -28.99 -10.10 -32.46
C ILE A 151 -27.57 -9.62 -32.76
N PRO A 152 -27.20 -9.25 -34.00
CA PRO A 152 -25.83 -8.83 -34.30
C PRO A 152 -25.43 -7.56 -33.53
N CYS A 153 -26.37 -6.61 -33.40
CA CYS A 153 -26.14 -5.38 -32.63
C CYS A 153 -25.91 -5.69 -31.14
N ARG A 154 -26.77 -6.53 -30.54
CA ARG A 154 -26.65 -6.92 -29.13
C ARG A 154 -25.35 -7.69 -28.88
N LEU A 155 -24.95 -8.56 -29.80
CA LEU A 155 -23.68 -9.28 -29.71
C LEU A 155 -22.49 -8.31 -29.75
N GLY A 156 -22.49 -7.34 -30.67
CA GLY A 156 -21.46 -6.30 -30.72
C GLY A 156 -21.39 -5.49 -29.42
N ARG A 157 -22.55 -5.07 -28.88
CA ARG A 157 -22.60 -4.33 -27.60
C ARG A 157 -22.13 -5.13 -26.40
N ASN A 158 -22.34 -6.45 -26.42
CA ASN A 158 -21.83 -7.32 -25.37
C ASN A 158 -20.32 -7.50 -25.49
N LEU A 159 -19.79 -7.63 -26.71
CA LEU A 159 -18.33 -7.66 -26.91
C LEU A 159 -17.70 -6.36 -26.45
N ASP A 160 -18.27 -5.20 -26.80
CA ASP A 160 -17.76 -3.90 -26.36
C ASP A 160 -17.75 -3.79 -24.81
N ALA A 161 -18.77 -4.33 -24.15
CA ALA A 161 -18.88 -4.30 -22.69
C ALA A 161 -17.94 -5.30 -21.99
N SER A 162 -17.59 -6.40 -22.65
CA SER A 162 -16.66 -7.43 -22.15
C SER A 162 -15.18 -7.11 -22.40
N LEU A 163 -14.88 -5.96 -23.00
CA LEU A 163 -13.53 -5.59 -23.45
C LEU A 163 -13.18 -4.21 -22.92
N VAL A 164 -12.97 -4.12 -21.61
CA VAL A 164 -12.63 -2.85 -20.94
C VAL A 164 -11.22 -2.42 -21.29
N THR A 165 -11.09 -1.28 -21.95
CA THR A 165 -9.80 -0.69 -22.32
C THR A 165 -9.05 -0.12 -21.11
N ALA A 166 -7.75 0.13 -21.27
CA ALA A 166 -6.95 0.76 -20.23
C ALA A 166 -7.41 2.20 -19.92
N GLU A 167 -7.97 2.89 -20.91
CA GLU A 167 -8.59 4.20 -20.77
C GLU A 167 -9.88 4.15 -19.93
N GLU A 168 -10.68 3.08 -20.04
CA GLU A 168 -11.95 2.94 -19.32
C GLU A 168 -11.76 2.59 -17.84
N ILE A 169 -10.75 1.77 -17.52
CA ILE A 169 -10.41 1.45 -16.13
C ILE A 169 -9.55 2.55 -15.45
N ALA A 170 -9.03 3.50 -16.22
CA ALA A 170 -8.29 4.64 -15.68
C ALA A 170 -9.18 5.43 -14.71
N GLY A 171 -8.69 5.66 -13.50
CA GLY A 171 -9.44 6.30 -12.41
C GLY A 171 -10.02 5.34 -11.37
N ALA A 172 -10.00 4.02 -11.61
CA ALA A 172 -10.23 3.04 -10.54
C ALA A 172 -9.20 3.24 -9.43
N LEU A 173 -9.59 3.07 -8.16
CA LEU A 173 -8.72 3.32 -7.02
C LEU A 173 -8.10 2.03 -6.51
N VAL A 174 -6.83 2.13 -6.13
CA VAL A 174 -6.07 1.08 -5.47
C VAL A 174 -5.55 1.60 -4.15
N THR A 175 -5.79 0.84 -3.10
CA THR A 175 -5.29 1.12 -1.76
C THR A 175 -4.43 -0.04 -1.29
N LEU A 176 -3.18 0.25 -0.92
CA LEU A 176 -2.25 -0.72 -0.33
C LEU A 176 -2.03 -0.35 1.14
N ASN A 177 -2.35 -1.27 2.04
CA ASN A 177 -2.22 -1.09 3.49
C ASN A 177 -1.06 -1.92 4.04
N PHE A 178 -0.12 -1.27 4.70
CA PHE A 178 1.10 -1.86 5.20
C PHE A 178 1.19 -1.83 6.73
N TYR A 179 1.84 -2.85 7.29
CA TYR A 179 2.44 -2.79 8.61
C TYR A 179 3.94 -2.53 8.48
N VAL A 180 4.43 -1.54 9.21
CA VAL A 180 5.83 -1.14 9.23
C VAL A 180 6.36 -1.26 10.66
N PRO A 181 7.32 -2.17 10.91
CA PRO A 181 7.93 -2.32 12.23
C PRO A 181 8.44 -0.97 12.77
N GLY A 182 8.04 -0.63 14.00
CA GLY A 182 8.42 0.62 14.66
C GLY A 182 7.64 1.87 14.23
N SER A 183 6.89 1.80 13.12
CA SER A 183 6.06 2.93 12.62
C SER A 183 4.55 2.68 12.74
N GLY A 184 4.13 1.42 12.84
CA GLY A 184 2.72 1.05 12.88
C GLY A 184 2.15 0.84 11.48
N SER A 185 0.99 1.42 11.18
CA SER A 185 0.30 1.26 9.90
C SER A 185 0.65 2.38 8.92
N ALA A 186 0.78 2.02 7.65
CA ALA A 186 1.03 2.92 6.54
C ALA A 186 0.09 2.59 5.39
N GLN A 187 -0.23 3.58 4.54
CA GLN A 187 -1.17 3.39 3.44
C GLN A 187 -0.68 4.15 2.20
N ILE A 188 -0.86 3.53 1.05
CA ILE A 188 -0.70 4.15 -0.26
C ILE A 188 -2.05 4.09 -0.98
N ILE A 189 -2.55 5.24 -1.44
CA ILE A 189 -3.77 5.33 -2.25
C ILE A 189 -3.39 5.92 -3.60
N THR A 190 -3.83 5.29 -4.69
CA THR A 190 -3.58 5.74 -6.06
C THR A 190 -4.73 5.38 -6.98
N SER A 191 -4.78 5.99 -8.15
CA SER A 191 -5.60 5.51 -9.25
C SER A 191 -4.82 4.55 -10.15
N LEU A 192 -5.49 3.54 -10.70
CA LEU A 192 -5.05 2.90 -11.94
C LEU A 192 -5.07 3.94 -13.06
N GLY A 193 -4.11 3.87 -13.95
CA GLY A 193 -3.97 4.73 -15.12
C GLY A 193 -3.65 3.91 -16.37
N THR A 194 -3.50 4.62 -17.50
CA THR A 194 -3.64 4.10 -18.87
C THR A 194 -2.57 3.09 -19.33
N VAL A 195 -1.47 2.96 -18.59
CA VAL A 195 -0.46 1.92 -18.81
C VAL A 195 -0.47 1.07 -17.54
N GLY A 196 -0.45 -0.26 -17.68
CA GLY A 196 -0.51 -1.24 -16.58
C GLY A 196 0.67 -1.24 -15.62
N SER A 197 1.25 -0.07 -15.31
CA SER A 197 2.27 0.16 -14.32
C SER A 197 2.06 1.50 -13.63
N HIS A 198 1.67 1.44 -12.36
CA HIS A 198 1.60 2.58 -11.45
C HIS A 198 2.52 2.32 -10.27
N THR A 199 3.63 3.03 -10.19
CA THR A 199 4.51 3.02 -9.01
C THR A 199 4.21 4.25 -8.18
N VAL A 200 3.86 4.04 -6.91
CA VAL A 200 3.65 5.13 -5.97
C VAL A 200 4.69 5.03 -4.87
N GLU A 201 5.46 6.09 -4.65
CA GLU A 201 6.45 6.18 -3.58
C GLU A 201 5.89 6.94 -2.37
N GLY A 202 5.93 6.32 -1.19
CA GLY A 202 5.56 6.91 0.10
C GLY A 202 6.71 6.83 1.10
N GLY A 203 7.07 7.96 1.72
CA GLY A 203 8.04 8.01 2.81
C GLY A 203 7.33 8.17 4.16
N PHE A 204 7.51 7.21 5.07
CA PHE A 204 6.95 7.28 6.43
C PHE A 204 8.07 7.57 7.42
N ALA A 205 8.00 8.74 8.07
CA ALA A 205 8.93 9.14 9.11
C ALA A 205 8.40 8.72 10.49
N THR A 206 9.19 7.95 11.24
CA THR A 206 8.93 7.71 12.67
C THR A 206 9.52 8.83 13.52
N PRO A 207 8.81 9.29 14.57
CA PRO A 207 9.46 10.04 15.64
C PRO A 207 10.44 9.10 16.37
N GLU A 208 11.72 9.43 16.37
CA GLU A 208 12.71 8.57 17.04
C GLU A 208 12.49 8.50 18.55
N PRO A 209 12.67 7.32 19.18
CA PRO A 209 12.82 7.22 20.64
C PRO A 209 13.97 8.11 21.16
N ALA A 210 15.02 8.31 20.36
CA ALA A 210 16.13 9.18 20.67
C ALA A 210 15.71 10.65 20.87
N SER A 211 14.65 11.11 20.20
CA SER A 211 14.12 12.47 20.38
C SER A 211 13.54 12.68 21.79
N PHE A 212 12.84 11.68 22.33
CA PHE A 212 12.34 11.71 23.70
C PHE A 212 13.47 11.59 24.73
N VAL A 213 14.48 10.76 24.45
CA VAL A 213 15.66 10.62 25.32
C VAL A 213 16.50 11.89 25.31
N LEU A 214 16.73 12.53 24.15
CA LEU A 214 17.45 13.81 24.04
C LEU A 214 16.66 14.96 24.66
N MET A 215 15.34 14.99 24.49
CA MET A 215 14.49 15.99 25.17
C MET A 215 14.49 15.78 26.69
N GLY A 216 14.41 14.53 27.15
CA GLY A 216 14.50 14.18 28.57
C GLY A 216 15.85 14.51 29.18
N LEU A 217 16.95 14.21 28.47
CA LEU A 217 18.31 14.58 28.88
C LEU A 217 18.53 16.09 28.84
N GLY A 218 17.97 16.80 27.86
CA GLY A 218 18.00 18.26 27.78
C GLY A 218 17.29 18.92 28.97
N LEU A 219 16.12 18.41 29.35
CA LEU A 219 15.38 18.86 30.53
C LEU A 219 16.09 18.52 31.84
N ALA A 220 16.64 17.31 31.97
CA ALA A 220 17.42 16.91 33.14
C ALA A 220 18.71 17.73 33.30
N GLY A 221 19.40 18.03 32.19
CA GLY A 221 20.56 18.91 32.15
C GLY A 221 20.24 20.34 32.58
N LEU A 222 19.13 20.90 32.09
CA LEU A 222 18.63 22.22 32.50
C LEU A 222 18.30 22.29 34.00
N ALA A 223 17.73 21.22 34.57
CA ALA A 223 17.43 21.14 36.00
C ALA A 223 18.71 21.09 36.86
N PHE A 224 19.75 20.39 36.41
CA PHE A 224 21.04 20.34 37.11
C PHE A 224 21.80 21.67 37.05
N VAL A 225 21.78 22.35 35.89
CA VAL A 225 22.41 23.68 35.74
C VAL A 225 21.74 24.71 36.66
N ARG A 226 20.40 24.76 36.71
CA ARG A 226 19.68 25.65 37.63
C ARG A 226 20.01 25.40 39.10
N ARG A 227 20.17 24.13 39.50
CA ARG A 227 20.51 23.76 40.89
C ARG A 227 21.95 24.13 41.28
N ALA A 228 22.89 24.03 40.34
CA ALA A 228 24.27 24.45 40.54
C ALA A 228 24.39 25.99 40.66
N SER A 229 23.67 26.74 39.82
CA SER A 229 23.63 28.21 39.87
C SER A 229 23.01 28.74 41.17
N GLY A 230 21.96 28.08 41.68
CA GLY A 230 21.35 28.45 42.96
C GLY A 230 22.25 28.22 44.18
N ARG A 231 23.05 27.14 44.18
CA ARG A 231 24.02 26.87 45.26
C ARG A 231 25.23 27.80 45.22
N ALA A 232 25.71 28.17 44.03
CA ALA A 232 26.80 29.13 43.87
C ALA A 232 26.42 30.56 44.31
N ALA A 233 25.13 30.93 44.20
CA ALA A 233 24.64 32.21 44.73
C ALA A 233 24.55 32.22 46.27
N GLN A 234 24.36 31.06 46.90
CA GLN A 234 24.27 30.93 48.35
C GLN A 234 25.63 30.99 49.06
N THR A 235 26.70 30.52 48.42
CA THR A 235 28.07 30.61 48.96
C THR A 235 28.72 31.99 48.81
N ARG A 236 28.16 32.93 48.03
CA ARG A 236 28.63 34.32 47.95
C ARG A 236 27.94 35.31 48.90
N ARG A 237 27.00 34.84 49.72
CA ARG A 237 26.32 35.65 50.74
C ARG A 237 26.84 35.40 52.16
N ALA A 238 27.87 34.58 52.29
CA ALA A 238 28.58 34.35 53.54
C ALA A 238 30.03 34.82 53.36
N ASP A 239 30.18 36.11 53.08
CA ASP A 239 31.39 36.92 53.32
C ASP A 239 30.92 38.35 53.62
#